data_AF-A0A520W8Y4-F1
#
_entry.id   AF-A0A520W8Y4-F1
#
_cell.length_a   1.000
_cell.length_b   1.000
_cell.length_c   1.000
_cell.angle_alpha   90.00
_cell.angle_beta   90.00
_cell.angle_gamma   90.00
#
_symmetry.space_group_name_H-M   'P 1'
#
loop_
_entity.id
_entity.type
_entity.pdbx_description
1 polymer ?
#
loop_
_entity_poly.entity_id
_entity_poly.type
_entity_poly.pdbx_seq_one_letter_code
_entity_poly.pdbx_strand_id
1 'polypeptide(L)' 'MDLRGQLAQVVGSAAPAQSERAQQILDALDSGPWDDATEAAARELIDAYLHDPYLTKGY' A
#
# COMPACT_ATOMS: atom_id res chain seq x y z
N MET A 1 2.54 12.22 -5.55
CA MET A 1 2.76 10.86 -6.04
C MET A 1 1.41 10.22 -6.31
N ASP A 2 1.33 9.37 -7.33
CA ASP A 2 0.11 8.60 -7.65
C ASP A 2 -0.13 7.49 -6.59
N LEU A 3 -1.37 7.03 -6.43
CA LEU A 3 -1.70 6.00 -5.43
C LEU A 3 -1.01 4.66 -5.77
N ARG A 4 -0.92 4.29 -7.06
CA ARG A 4 -0.15 3.13 -7.49
C ARG A 4 1.33 3.23 -7.12
N GLY A 5 1.92 4.41 -7.27
CA GLY A 5 3.33 4.65 -6.93
C GLY A 5 3.59 4.49 -5.43
N GLN A 6 2.67 4.95 -4.59
CA GLN A 6 2.76 4.77 -3.14
C GLN A 6 2.61 3.30 -2.74
N LEU A 7 1.65 2.57 -3.32
CA LEU A 7 1.51 1.13 -3.08
C LEU A 7 2.76 0.34 -3.49
N ALA A 8 3.36 0.67 -4.63
CA ALA A 8 4.60 0.03 -5.08
C ALA A 8 5.75 0.24 -4.08
N GLN A 9 5.82 1.41 -3.44
CA GLN A 9 6.78 1.67 -2.37
C GLN A 9 6.48 0.81 -1.13
N VAL A 10 5.21 0.68 -0.73
CA VAL A 10 4.79 -0.20 0.38
C VAL A 10 5.21 -1.65 0.08
N VAL A 11 4.97 -2.16 -1.13
CA VAL A 11 5.42 -3.52 -1.52
C VAL A 11 6.92 -3.70 -1.27
N GLY A 12 7.75 -2.73 -1.69
CA GLY A 12 9.20 -2.84 -1.62
C GLY A 12 9.84 -2.51 -0.27
N SER A 13 9.12 -1.89 0.66
CA SER A 13 9.73 -1.34 1.88
C SER A 13 8.95 -1.60 3.17
N ALA A 14 7.73 -2.11 3.10
CA ALA A 14 6.92 -2.43 4.27
C ALA A 14 7.26 -3.80 4.88
N ALA A 15 6.63 -4.10 6.00
CA ALA A 15 6.67 -5.43 6.59
C ALA A 15 6.00 -6.46 5.65
N PRO A 16 6.39 -7.75 5.68
CA PRO A 16 5.90 -8.75 4.73
C PRO A 16 4.38 -8.80 4.57
N ALA A 17 3.62 -8.72 5.66
CA ALA A 17 2.16 -8.74 5.62
C ALA A 17 1.55 -7.50 4.92
N GLN A 18 2.15 -6.33 5.10
CA GLN A 18 1.72 -5.10 4.42
C GLN A 18 2.14 -5.14 2.94
N SER A 19 3.32 -5.67 2.62
CA SER A 19 3.77 -5.87 1.25
C SER A 19 2.85 -6.81 0.46
N GLU A 20 2.47 -7.95 1.04
CA GLU A 20 1.51 -8.88 0.43
C GLU A 20 0.15 -8.21 0.19
N ARG A 21 -0.35 -7.45 1.17
CA ARG A 21 -1.61 -6.70 1.06
C ARG A 21 -1.53 -5.63 -0.04
N ALA A 22 -0.42 -4.90 -0.12
CA ALA A 22 -0.20 -3.87 -1.14
C ALA A 22 -0.15 -4.46 -2.55
N GLN A 23 0.46 -5.65 -2.70
CA GLN A 23 0.48 -6.37 -3.97
C GLN A 23 -0.93 -6.80 -4.40
N GLN A 24 -1.74 -7.35 -3.48
CA GLN A 24 -3.13 -7.72 -3.78
C GLN A 24 -3.96 -6.54 -4.25
N ILE A 25 -3.77 -5.38 -3.62
CA ILE A 25 -4.46 -4.15 -4.00
C ILE A 25 -3.98 -3.71 -5.38
N LEU A 26 -2.67 -3.67 -5.64
CA LEU A 26 -2.13 -3.34 -6.97
C LEU A 26 -2.67 -4.25 -8.07
N ASP A 27 -2.71 -5.56 -7.84
CA ASP A 27 -3.25 -6.53 -8.80
C ASP A 27 -4.74 -6.28 -9.06
N ALA A 28 -5.52 -5.93 -8.02
CA ALA A 28 -6.93 -5.55 -8.16
C ALA A 28 -7.10 -4.26 -8.98
N LEU A 29 -6.21 -3.27 -8.80
CA LEU A 29 -6.20 -2.03 -9.58
C LEU A 29 -5.84 -2.25 -11.04
N ASP A 30 -4.96 -3.20 -11.33
CA ASP A 30 -4.56 -3.53 -12.70
C ASP A 30 -5.60 -4.41 -13.42
N SER A 31 -6.41 -5.16 -12.66
CA SER A 31 -7.39 -6.12 -13.21
C SER A 31 -8.74 -5.50 -13.61
N GLY A 32 -9.03 -4.25 -13.24
CA GLY A 32 -10.35 -3.67 -13.48
C GLY A 32 -10.50 -2.19 -13.16
N PRO A 33 -11.71 -1.65 -13.32
CA PRO A 33 -12.02 -0.28 -12.94
C PRO A 33 -11.82 -0.10 -11.43
N TRP A 34 -11.20 1.01 -11.07
CA TRP A 34 -10.99 1.41 -9.68
C TRP A 34 -12.34 1.59 -9.02
N ASP A 35 -12.66 0.76 -8.03
CA ASP A 35 -13.80 0.97 -7.16
C ASP A 35 -13.37 1.72 -5.90
N ASP A 36 -14.31 2.48 -5.32
CA ASP A 36 -14.05 3.30 -4.13
C ASP A 36 -13.54 2.44 -2.95
N ALA A 37 -13.94 1.16 -2.90
CA ALA A 37 -13.52 0.22 -1.88
C ALA A 37 -12.02 -0.11 -1.99
N THR A 38 -11.51 -0.40 -3.19
CA THR A 38 -10.08 -0.67 -3.39
C THR A 38 -9.24 0.59 -3.18
N GLU A 39 -9.75 1.76 -3.57
CA GLU A 39 -9.08 3.04 -3.29
C GLU A 39 -8.99 3.33 -1.78
N ALA A 40 -10.07 3.10 -1.03
CA ALA A 40 -10.09 3.27 0.42
C ALA A 40 -9.12 2.30 1.10
N ALA A 41 -9.13 1.01 0.70
CA ALA A 41 -8.21 0.01 1.23
C ALA A 41 -6.74 0.35 0.95
N ALA A 42 -6.45 0.88 -0.25
CA ALA A 42 -5.12 1.38 -0.59
C ALA A 42 -4.69 2.53 0.33
N ARG A 43 -5.59 3.50 0.55
CA ARG A 43 -5.35 4.66 1.42
C ARG A 43 -5.06 4.25 2.85
N GLU A 44 -5.88 3.37 3.42
CA GLU A 44 -5.69 2.87 4.79
C GLU A 44 -4.36 2.13 4.94
N LEU A 45 -3.99 1.30 3.96
CA LEU A 45 -2.74 0.56 4.02
C LEU A 45 -1.51 1.50 3.95
N ILE A 46 -1.56 2.50 3.07
CA ILE A 46 -0.49 3.50 2.96
C ILE A 46 -0.40 4.34 4.25
N ASP A 47 -1.54 4.74 4.80
CA ASP A 47 -1.58 5.49 6.06
C ASP A 47 -0.99 4.68 7.21
N ALA A 48 -1.35 3.41 7.33
CA ALA A 48 -0.79 2.48 8.31
C ALA A 48 0.74 2.31 8.13
N TYR A 49 1.21 2.21 6.89
CA TYR A 49 2.65 2.15 6.57
C TYR A 49 3.39 3.43 6.99
N LEU A 50 2.81 4.61 6.73
CA LEU A 50 3.42 5.89 7.12
C LEU A 50 3.43 6.11 8.64
N HIS A 51 2.41 5.61 9.33
CA HIS A 51 2.28 5.71 10.78
C HIS A 51 2.93 4.55 11.53
N ASP A 52 3.55 3.59 10.84
CA ASP A 52 4.21 2.47 11.48
C ASP A 52 5.47 2.95 12.24
N PRO A 53 5.50 2.84 13.59
CA PRO A 53 6.61 3.33 14.39
C PRO A 53 7.90 2.52 14.18
N TYR A 54 7.84 1.35 13.55
CA TYR A 54 9.01 0.55 13.20
C TYR A 54 9.63 0.97 11.88
N LEU A 55 8.90 1.69 11.02
CA LEU A 55 9.46 2.25 9.78
C LEU A 55 10.44 3.40 10.04
N THR A 56 10.19 4.17 11.09
CA THR A 56 10.97 5.37 11.44
C THR A 56 12.20 5.08 12.31
N LYS A 57 12.37 3.86 12.82
CA LYS A 57 13.52 3.47 13.67
C LYS A 57 14.73 2.96 12.87
N GLY A 58 14.69 3.02 11.54
CA GLY A 58 15.76 2.55 10.65
C GLY A 58 16.67 3.63 10.08
N TYR A 59 16.71 4.84 10.66
CA TYR A 59 17.63 5.92 10.27
C TYR A 59 18.67 6.21 11.36
#